data_AF-A0A0Q0VS68-F1
#
_entry.id   AF-A0A0Q0VS68-F1
#
_cell.length_a   1.000
_cell.length_b   1.000
_cell.length_c   1.000
_cell.angle_alpha   90.00
_cell.angle_beta   90.00
_cell.angle_gamma   90.00
#
_symmetry.space_group_name_H-M   'P 1'
#
loop_
_entity.id
_entity.type
_entity.pdbx_description
1 polymer ?
#
loop_
_entity_poly.entity_id
_entity_poly.type
_entity_poly.pdbx_seq_one_letter_code
_entity_poly.pdbx_strand_id
1 'polypeptide(L)'
;MLVLKHKFIKIIAVILISSFVLSSSVYAKMQIMSDDDLTKIDAETGITIALNTDIYLKATSIGLFTTTAETSGIVLPNVVIDGTLDTTSDNFTNPSAVNVNSTLVADVGTASGKTWLNISGINIYNPIGLTSKGIYIEDGANDRILGDLYMRGVFMGRTLTNGTSGYTPPGNTQTFTMGSLPSITVAAHAGGGLDLYASLNAYINTLEYRFRPADSSNEFKVSGIYACQSFTGTVEYPSTWVGSGNLRIGNFAYNTSYAYSLGSITTTLYASMDVGTSGGKTYLCLNLPLTGSIRVNDFQMDSTGSFGPIAVDGMTMRMVKVTLYNI
;
A
#
# COMPACT_ATOMS: atom_id res chain seq x y z
N MET A 1 -27.13 -40.38 59.23
CA MET A 1 -27.33 -39.31 58.22
C MET A 1 -26.25 -39.41 57.15
N LEU A 2 -26.33 -40.40 56.25
CA LEU A 2 -25.32 -40.62 55.20
C LEU A 2 -25.87 -41.43 54.02
N VAL A 3 -27.08 -41.11 53.55
CA VAL A 3 -27.73 -41.78 52.40
C VAL A 3 -27.98 -40.81 51.23
N LEU A 4 -27.78 -39.50 51.42
CA LEU A 4 -28.00 -38.48 50.39
C LEU A 4 -26.86 -38.33 49.34
N LYS A 5 -25.64 -38.80 49.61
CA LYS A 5 -24.48 -38.55 48.71
C LYS A 5 -24.55 -39.29 47.37
N HIS A 6 -25.04 -40.54 47.33
CA HIS A 6 -25.04 -41.32 46.08
C HIS A 6 -26.18 -41.02 45.11
N LYS A 7 -27.35 -40.57 45.59
CA LYS A 7 -28.48 -40.22 44.70
C LYS A 7 -28.27 -38.86 44.02
N PHE A 8 -27.71 -37.89 44.75
CA PHE A 8 -27.43 -36.56 44.21
C PHE A 8 -26.34 -36.59 43.13
N ILE A 9 -25.25 -37.34 43.35
CA ILE A 9 -24.18 -37.51 42.36
C ILE A 9 -24.68 -38.20 41.08
N LYS A 10 -25.58 -39.20 41.21
CA LYS A 10 -26.19 -39.87 40.05
C LYS A 10 -27.09 -38.92 39.24
N ILE A 11 -27.86 -38.06 39.91
CA ILE A 11 -28.71 -37.07 39.23
C ILE A 11 -27.85 -36.04 38.49
N ILE A 12 -26.79 -35.54 39.13
CA ILE A 12 -25.85 -34.61 38.48
C ILE A 12 -25.15 -35.26 37.29
N ALA A 13 -24.68 -36.50 37.42
CA ALA A 13 -24.04 -37.22 36.33
C ALA A 13 -25.00 -37.44 35.14
N VAL A 14 -26.28 -37.76 35.40
CA VAL A 14 -27.29 -37.89 34.34
C VAL A 14 -27.56 -36.55 33.67
N ILE A 15 -27.69 -35.45 34.43
CA ILE A 15 -27.86 -34.11 33.85
C ILE A 15 -26.66 -33.74 32.97
N LEU A 16 -25.43 -33.97 33.44
CA LEU A 16 -24.20 -33.70 32.70
C LEU A 16 -24.08 -34.51 31.40
N ILE A 17 -24.39 -35.81 31.44
CA ILE A 17 -24.40 -36.69 30.27
C ILE A 17 -25.52 -36.25 29.31
N SER A 18 -26.70 -35.90 29.83
CA SER A 18 -27.82 -35.40 29.02
C SER A 18 -27.45 -34.09 28.31
N SER A 19 -26.77 -33.17 28.99
CA SER A 19 -26.31 -31.91 28.38
C SER A 19 -25.21 -32.10 27.33
N PHE A 20 -24.39 -33.16 27.44
CA PHE A 20 -23.41 -33.49 26.40
C PHE A 20 -24.07 -34.10 25.15
N VAL A 21 -25.09 -34.94 25.32
CA VAL A 21 -25.79 -35.61 24.20
C VAL A 21 -26.85 -34.70 23.56
N LEU A 22 -27.38 -33.73 24.31
CA LEU A 22 -28.30 -32.69 23.82
C LEU A 22 -27.59 -31.42 23.37
N SER A 23 -26.26 -31.46 23.18
CA SER A 23 -25.54 -30.42 22.45
C SER A 23 -26.17 -30.34 21.06
N SER A 24 -27.07 -29.37 20.86
CA SER A 24 -27.69 -29.10 19.59
C SER A 24 -26.58 -28.87 18.59
N SER A 25 -26.28 -29.87 17.77
CA SER A 25 -25.54 -29.70 16.54
C SER A 25 -26.41 -28.80 15.67
N VAL A 26 -26.30 -27.48 15.85
CA VAL A 26 -26.89 -26.50 14.95
C VAL A 26 -26.13 -26.66 13.64
N TYR A 27 -26.60 -27.57 12.81
CA TYR A 27 -26.22 -27.61 11.42
C TYR A 27 -26.70 -26.30 10.81
N ALA A 28 -25.78 -25.35 10.65
CA ALA A 28 -26.00 -24.18 9.85
C ALA A 28 -26.19 -24.65 8.39
N LYS A 29 -27.44 -24.94 8.01
CA LYS A 29 -27.79 -25.21 6.63
C LYS A 29 -27.91 -23.85 5.96
N MET A 30 -26.99 -23.53 5.05
CA MET A 30 -27.12 -22.36 4.20
C MET A 30 -28.46 -22.46 3.45
N GLN A 31 -29.38 -21.55 3.76
CA GLN A 31 -30.63 -21.39 3.03
C GLN A 31 -30.45 -20.27 2.01
N ILE A 32 -30.92 -20.51 0.79
CA ILE A 32 -31.04 -19.46 -0.22
C ILE A 32 -32.06 -18.45 0.33
N MET A 33 -31.62 -17.19 0.44
CA MET A 33 -32.46 -16.08 0.83
C MET A 33 -33.29 -15.61 -0.38
N SER A 34 -34.55 -15.25 -0.15
CA SER A 34 -35.41 -14.70 -1.19
C SER A 34 -35.01 -13.26 -1.53
N ASP A 35 -35.31 -12.77 -2.74
CA ASP A 35 -35.06 -11.39 -3.12
C ASP A 35 -35.79 -10.38 -2.20
N ASP A 36 -36.98 -10.75 -1.73
CA ASP A 36 -37.76 -9.97 -0.77
C ASP A 36 -37.12 -9.91 0.63
N ASP A 37 -36.29 -10.88 0.98
CA ASP A 37 -35.53 -10.87 2.24
C ASP A 37 -34.16 -10.20 2.07
N LEU A 38 -33.55 -10.30 0.89
CA LEU A 38 -32.36 -9.54 0.52
C LEU A 38 -32.62 -8.03 0.53
N THR A 39 -33.80 -7.59 0.09
CA THR A 39 -34.21 -6.17 0.15
C THR A 39 -34.44 -5.64 1.57
N LYS A 40 -34.54 -6.53 2.57
CA LYS A 40 -34.61 -6.18 4.00
C LYS A 40 -33.25 -6.21 4.70
N ILE A 41 -32.20 -6.67 4.03
CA ILE A 41 -30.84 -6.55 4.55
C ILE A 41 -30.40 -5.09 4.34
N ASP A 42 -30.57 -4.29 5.39
CA ASP A 42 -29.84 -3.04 5.53
C ASP A 42 -28.41 -3.37 5.95
N ALA A 43 -27.42 -2.91 5.18
CA ALA A 43 -26.01 -3.05 5.52
C ALA A 43 -25.70 -2.15 6.73
N GLU A 44 -26.02 -2.63 7.94
CA GLU A 44 -26.03 -1.75 9.12
C GLU A 44 -24.66 -1.64 9.80
N THR A 45 -23.67 -2.48 9.46
CA THR A 45 -22.28 -2.34 9.95
C THR A 45 -21.25 -2.92 8.98
N GLY A 46 -20.23 -2.12 8.64
CA GLY A 46 -19.02 -2.57 7.95
C GLY A 46 -18.16 -3.49 8.83
N ILE A 47 -17.25 -4.22 8.18
CA ILE A 47 -16.29 -5.10 8.84
C ILE A 47 -15.08 -4.27 9.28
N THR A 48 -14.77 -4.30 10.58
CA THR A 48 -13.53 -3.74 11.12
C THR A 48 -12.60 -4.87 11.55
N ILE A 49 -11.39 -4.88 11.01
CA ILE A 49 -10.34 -5.85 11.31
C ILE A 49 -9.16 -5.12 11.94
N ALA A 50 -8.90 -5.39 13.21
CA ALA A 50 -7.66 -4.97 13.85
C ALA A 50 -6.52 -5.90 13.44
N LEU A 51 -5.55 -5.36 12.72
CA LEU A 51 -4.32 -6.03 12.31
C LEU A 51 -3.21 -5.54 13.24
N ASN A 52 -2.62 -6.45 14.01
CA ASN A 52 -1.35 -6.21 14.68
C ASN A 52 -0.44 -7.39 14.35
N THR A 53 0.24 -7.29 13.22
CA THR A 53 1.05 -8.38 12.67
C THR A 53 2.45 -7.90 12.36
N ASP A 54 3.41 -8.78 12.61
CA ASP A 54 4.77 -8.61 12.16
C ASP A 54 4.94 -9.31 10.82
N ILE A 55 5.43 -8.56 9.82
CA ILE A 55 5.70 -9.04 8.49
C ILE A 55 7.22 -9.01 8.29
N TYR A 56 7.77 -10.11 7.79
CA TYR A 56 9.10 -10.11 7.21
C TYR A 56 9.12 -11.10 6.05
N LEU A 57 9.89 -10.77 5.03
CA LEU A 57 10.12 -11.66 3.90
C LEU A 57 11.63 -11.85 3.78
N LYS A 58 12.04 -13.11 3.65
CA LYS A 58 13.41 -13.49 3.34
C LYS A 58 13.37 -14.43 2.14
N ALA A 59 14.07 -14.06 1.09
CA ALA A 59 14.32 -14.95 -0.04
C ALA A 59 15.83 -15.05 -0.24
N THR A 60 16.35 -16.28 -0.29
CA THR A 60 17.77 -16.53 -0.57
C THR A 60 18.18 -15.89 -1.89
N SER A 61 17.30 -15.94 -2.89
CA SER A 61 17.41 -15.17 -4.12
C SER A 61 16.06 -15.00 -4.79
N ILE A 62 15.96 -13.95 -5.61
CA ILE A 62 14.91 -13.79 -6.62
C ILE A 62 15.63 -13.59 -7.95
N GLY A 63 15.27 -14.37 -8.97
CA GLY A 63 15.92 -14.32 -10.27
C GLY A 63 14.93 -14.17 -11.42
N LEU A 64 15.36 -13.48 -12.47
CA LEU A 64 14.71 -13.49 -13.77
C LEU A 64 15.67 -14.15 -14.75
N PHE A 65 15.30 -15.36 -15.18
CA PHE A 65 16.14 -16.19 -16.01
C PHE A 65 15.56 -16.32 -17.43
N THR A 66 16.45 -16.51 -18.40
CA THR A 66 16.06 -16.71 -19.80
C THR A 66 15.46 -18.09 -20.06
N THR A 67 15.73 -19.05 -19.17
CA THR A 67 15.26 -20.44 -19.27
C THR A 67 14.96 -21.00 -17.89
N THR A 68 14.22 -22.12 -17.85
CA THR A 68 13.94 -22.87 -16.61
C THR A 68 15.16 -23.54 -16.00
N ALA A 69 16.29 -23.60 -16.73
CA ALA A 69 17.55 -24.13 -16.21
C ALA A 69 18.31 -23.11 -15.36
N GLU A 70 17.82 -21.86 -15.29
CA GLU A 70 18.38 -20.78 -14.46
C GLU A 70 19.86 -20.45 -14.72
N THR A 71 20.40 -20.83 -15.89
CA THR A 71 21.82 -20.66 -16.21
C THR A 71 22.20 -19.25 -16.64
N SER A 72 21.22 -18.39 -16.92
CA SER A 72 21.48 -17.03 -17.39
C SER A 72 20.34 -16.10 -17.00
N GLY A 73 20.65 -15.03 -16.31
CA GLY A 73 19.64 -14.14 -15.75
C GLY A 73 20.20 -13.05 -14.88
N ILE A 74 19.30 -12.20 -14.37
CA ILE A 74 19.59 -11.26 -13.30
C ILE A 74 19.12 -11.86 -11.98
N VAL A 75 19.98 -11.85 -10.98
CA VAL A 75 19.71 -12.42 -9.66
C VAL A 75 19.89 -11.36 -8.59
N LEU A 76 18.87 -11.22 -7.75
CA LEU A 76 18.89 -10.46 -6.52
C LEU A 76 19.07 -11.47 -5.39
N PRO A 77 20.28 -11.65 -4.84
CA PRO A 77 20.49 -12.51 -3.69
C PRO A 77 20.04 -11.81 -2.40
N ASN A 78 19.79 -12.62 -1.38
CA ASN A 78 19.53 -12.19 0.00
C ASN A 78 18.46 -11.09 0.08
N VAL A 79 17.35 -11.25 -0.65
CA VAL A 79 16.27 -10.27 -0.66
C VAL A 79 15.56 -10.31 0.68
N VAL A 80 15.50 -9.15 1.32
CA VAL A 80 14.84 -8.97 2.61
C VAL A 80 13.84 -7.83 2.53
N ILE A 81 12.65 -8.06 3.08
CA ILE A 81 11.74 -7.01 3.52
C ILE A 81 11.82 -6.96 5.05
N ASP A 82 12.29 -5.84 5.60
CA ASP A 82 12.45 -5.65 7.04
C ASP A 82 12.01 -4.26 7.50
N GLY A 83 11.90 -4.10 8.82
CA GLY A 83 11.64 -2.83 9.49
C GLY A 83 12.92 -2.07 9.84
N THR A 84 14.08 -2.44 9.28
CA THR A 84 15.36 -1.86 9.67
C THR A 84 15.55 -0.52 8.99
N LEU A 85 16.02 0.45 9.76
CA LEU A 85 15.97 1.86 9.38
C LEU A 85 17.19 2.37 8.66
N ASP A 86 18.34 1.89 9.09
CA ASP A 86 19.59 2.56 8.81
C ASP A 86 20.75 1.61 9.03
N THR A 87 20.87 0.62 8.16
CA THR A 87 22.08 -0.17 8.13
C THR A 87 22.52 -0.43 6.70
N THR A 88 23.80 -0.16 6.45
CA THR A 88 24.53 -0.74 5.32
C THR A 88 24.91 -2.19 5.61
N SER A 89 24.34 -2.84 6.64
CA SER A 89 24.60 -4.24 7.01
C SER A 89 23.72 -5.18 6.20
N ASP A 90 24.18 -6.42 6.03
CA ASP A 90 23.34 -7.46 5.45
C ASP A 90 22.30 -7.90 6.49
N ASN A 91 21.07 -7.43 6.33
CA ASN A 91 19.97 -7.77 7.23
C ASN A 91 19.35 -9.13 6.92
N PHE A 92 19.91 -9.89 5.96
CA PHE A 92 19.46 -11.24 5.66
C PHE A 92 19.63 -12.21 6.83
N THR A 93 20.62 -12.02 7.69
CA THR A 93 20.76 -12.93 8.84
C THR A 93 19.70 -12.63 9.91
N ASN A 94 19.53 -11.36 10.28
CA ASN A 94 18.67 -10.92 11.38
C ASN A 94 17.79 -9.72 10.96
N PRO A 95 16.71 -9.92 10.19
CA PRO A 95 15.84 -8.83 9.79
C PRO A 95 15.00 -8.34 10.98
N SER A 96 14.72 -7.03 11.00
CA SER A 96 13.72 -6.46 11.91
C SER A 96 12.32 -6.69 11.37
N ALA A 97 11.35 -6.98 12.23
CA ALA A 97 9.96 -7.11 11.80
C ALA A 97 9.38 -5.77 11.30
N VAL A 98 8.64 -5.80 10.19
CA VAL A 98 7.72 -4.72 9.81
C VAL A 98 6.43 -4.91 10.59
N ASN A 99 6.20 -4.06 11.58
CA ASN A 99 4.95 -4.09 12.32
C ASN A 99 3.85 -3.33 11.55
N VAL A 100 2.81 -4.07 11.14
CA VAL A 100 1.56 -3.53 10.62
C VAL A 100 0.55 -3.53 11.74
N ASN A 101 0.37 -2.37 12.36
CA ASN A 101 -0.64 -2.13 13.39
C ASN A 101 -1.78 -1.29 12.81
N SER A 102 -2.64 -1.89 12.00
CA SER A 102 -3.70 -1.19 11.26
C SER A 102 -5.08 -1.57 11.73
N THR A 103 -6.02 -0.65 11.56
CA THR A 103 -7.45 -0.97 11.65
C THR A 103 -8.01 -0.92 10.24
N LEU A 104 -8.05 -2.07 9.57
CA LEU A 104 -8.66 -2.18 8.25
C LEU A 104 -10.17 -2.10 8.42
N VAL A 105 -10.80 -1.13 7.76
CA VAL A 105 -12.25 -0.97 7.73
C VAL A 105 -12.71 -1.23 6.30
N ALA A 106 -13.58 -2.22 6.12
CA ALA A 106 -14.29 -2.49 4.89
C ALA A 106 -15.78 -2.26 5.12
N ASP A 107 -16.31 -1.18 4.55
CA ASP A 107 -17.68 -0.71 4.80
C ASP A 107 -18.43 -0.45 3.50
N VAL A 108 -19.75 -0.66 3.53
CA VAL A 108 -20.65 -0.38 2.41
C VAL A 108 -21.52 0.81 2.79
N GLY A 109 -21.32 1.92 2.09
CA GLY A 109 -22.04 3.16 2.35
C GLY A 109 -22.74 3.69 1.12
N THR A 110 -23.95 4.21 1.27
CA THR A 110 -24.65 4.90 0.18
C THR A 110 -24.56 6.42 0.37
N ALA A 111 -23.94 7.11 -0.59
CA ALA A 111 -23.81 8.55 -0.59
C ALA A 111 -24.03 9.11 -2.01
N SER A 112 -24.80 10.20 -2.12
CA SER A 112 -25.11 10.85 -3.39
C SER A 112 -25.70 9.90 -4.45
N GLY A 113 -26.56 8.96 -4.02
CA GLY A 113 -27.22 7.99 -4.91
C GLY A 113 -26.31 6.86 -5.42
N LYS A 114 -25.08 6.74 -4.90
CA LYS A 114 -24.17 5.64 -5.21
C LYS A 114 -23.87 4.83 -3.96
N THR A 115 -23.88 3.51 -4.08
CA THR A 115 -23.42 2.59 -3.05
C THR A 115 -21.94 2.28 -3.29
N TRP A 116 -21.14 2.46 -2.25
CA TRP A 116 -19.69 2.41 -2.28
C TRP A 116 -19.19 1.32 -1.35
N LEU A 117 -18.23 0.51 -1.80
CA LEU A 117 -17.42 -0.32 -0.93
C LEU A 117 -16.14 0.44 -0.56
N ASN A 118 -16.08 1.01 0.63
CA ASN A 118 -14.91 1.70 1.15
C ASN A 118 -14.01 0.73 1.91
N ILE A 119 -12.75 0.63 1.48
CA ILE A 119 -11.68 -0.10 2.15
C ILE A 119 -10.64 0.92 2.61
N SER A 120 -10.42 1.04 3.91
CA SER A 120 -9.56 2.08 4.47
C SER A 120 -8.83 1.64 5.74
N GLY A 121 -7.89 2.46 6.20
CA GLY A 121 -7.28 2.29 7.52
C GLY A 121 -6.02 1.43 7.56
N ILE A 122 -5.46 1.12 6.38
CA ILE A 122 -4.10 0.58 6.27
C ILE A 122 -3.10 1.68 6.60
N ASN A 123 -2.29 1.45 7.62
CA ASN A 123 -1.19 2.34 8.03
C ASN A 123 0.03 1.52 8.42
N ILE A 124 1.18 1.95 7.94
CA ILE A 124 2.44 1.26 8.23
C ILE A 124 3.12 2.06 9.34
N TYR A 125 3.11 1.50 10.55
CA TYR A 125 3.64 2.16 11.73
C TYR A 125 5.17 2.16 11.74
N ASN A 126 5.76 1.01 11.49
CA ASN A 126 7.21 0.89 11.34
C ASN A 126 7.59 1.13 9.87
N PRO A 127 8.79 1.61 9.58
CA PRO A 127 9.30 1.68 8.21
C PRO A 127 9.19 0.31 7.51
N ILE A 128 9.00 0.32 6.19
CA ILE A 128 9.35 -0.82 5.34
C ILE A 128 10.67 -0.52 4.64
N GLY A 129 11.58 -1.49 4.70
CA GLY A 129 12.80 -1.56 3.92
C GLY A 129 12.76 -2.74 2.94
N LEU A 130 13.47 -2.58 1.82
CA LEU A 130 13.84 -3.66 0.91
C LEU A 130 15.34 -3.57 0.67
N THR A 131 16.05 -4.68 0.83
CA THR A 131 17.49 -4.74 0.58
C THR A 131 17.84 -5.99 -0.22
N SER A 132 18.77 -5.84 -1.16
CA SER A 132 19.49 -6.94 -1.82
C SER A 132 20.93 -6.50 -2.09
N LYS A 133 21.89 -7.37 -1.78
CA LYS A 133 23.32 -7.03 -1.84
C LYS A 133 24.07 -7.95 -2.77
N GLY A 134 24.92 -7.40 -3.62
CA GLY A 134 25.67 -8.16 -4.59
C GLY A 134 24.79 -8.72 -5.70
N ILE A 135 23.79 -7.94 -6.14
CA ILE A 135 23.00 -8.23 -7.35
C ILE A 135 23.96 -8.58 -8.47
N TYR A 136 23.71 -9.68 -9.16
CA TYR A 136 24.59 -10.18 -10.20
C TYR A 136 23.84 -10.61 -11.45
N ILE A 137 24.56 -10.60 -12.57
CA ILE A 137 24.13 -11.28 -13.79
C ILE A 137 24.86 -12.61 -13.82
N GLU A 138 24.10 -13.68 -13.98
CA GLU A 138 24.61 -15.01 -14.29
C GLU A 138 24.65 -15.16 -15.81
N ASP A 139 25.80 -15.58 -16.33
CA ASP A 139 26.02 -15.89 -17.75
C ASP A 139 26.75 -17.22 -17.88
N GLY A 140 25.98 -18.30 -17.71
CA GLY A 140 26.44 -19.68 -17.74
C GLY A 140 27.28 -20.01 -16.51
N ALA A 141 28.61 -19.91 -16.64
CA ALA A 141 29.56 -20.20 -15.57
C ALA A 141 30.16 -18.93 -14.93
N ASN A 142 29.73 -17.74 -15.36
CA ASN A 142 30.30 -16.47 -14.92
C ASN A 142 29.27 -15.61 -14.20
N ASP A 143 29.60 -15.17 -13.00
CA ASP A 143 28.83 -14.19 -12.24
C ASP A 143 29.46 -12.80 -12.36
N ARG A 144 28.63 -11.82 -12.72
CA ARG A 144 29.01 -10.41 -12.76
C ARG A 144 28.21 -9.63 -11.74
N ILE A 145 28.84 -9.33 -10.61
CA ILE A 145 28.26 -8.47 -9.58
C ILE A 145 28.11 -7.05 -10.12
N LEU A 146 26.89 -6.55 -10.10
CA LEU A 146 26.50 -5.20 -10.52
C LEU A 146 26.57 -4.22 -9.35
N GLY A 147 26.07 -4.61 -8.17
CA GLY A 147 25.94 -3.70 -7.05
C GLY A 147 24.90 -4.10 -6.00
N ASP A 148 24.47 -3.14 -5.20
CA ASP A 148 23.48 -3.31 -4.13
C ASP A 148 22.26 -2.43 -4.38
N LEU A 149 21.09 -2.91 -3.97
CA LEU A 149 19.83 -2.16 -3.98
C LEU A 149 19.30 -1.99 -2.56
N TYR A 150 18.92 -0.75 -2.23
CA TYR A 150 18.29 -0.39 -0.98
C TYR A 150 17.07 0.49 -1.22
N MET A 151 15.94 0.14 -0.62
CA MET A 151 14.82 1.03 -0.39
C MET A 151 14.62 1.08 1.13
N ARG A 152 14.64 2.27 1.73
CA ARG A 152 14.59 2.42 3.18
C ARG A 152 13.49 3.37 3.60
N GLY A 153 12.90 3.10 4.76
CA GLY A 153 11.99 3.99 5.45
C GLY A 153 10.76 4.35 4.61
N VAL A 154 10.09 3.34 4.05
CA VAL A 154 8.78 3.54 3.41
C VAL A 154 7.71 3.61 4.50
N PHE A 155 7.01 4.73 4.55
CA PHE A 155 5.87 4.97 5.43
C PHE A 155 4.66 5.33 4.60
N MET A 156 3.51 4.81 5.00
CA MET A 156 2.22 5.14 4.39
C MET A 156 1.16 5.26 5.47
N GLY A 157 0.25 6.22 5.31
CA GLY A 157 -0.94 6.25 6.14
C GLY A 157 -0.71 6.70 7.58
N ARG A 158 0.35 7.49 7.85
CA ARG A 158 0.55 8.12 9.16
C ARG A 158 1.21 9.49 9.07
N THR A 159 1.02 10.29 10.13
CA THR A 159 1.70 11.59 10.28
C THR A 159 3.12 11.31 10.77
N LEU A 160 4.09 11.95 10.13
CA LEU A 160 5.51 11.82 10.46
C LEU A 160 5.98 13.16 11.01
N THR A 161 6.35 13.18 12.28
CA THR A 161 6.99 14.35 12.92
C THR A 161 8.44 14.00 13.22
N ASN A 162 9.32 15.00 13.21
CA ASN A 162 10.71 14.80 13.64
C ASN A 162 10.74 14.11 15.02
N GLY A 163 11.47 12.98 15.12
CA GLY A 163 11.46 12.10 16.30
C GLY A 163 10.46 10.94 16.26
N THR A 164 9.65 10.81 15.20
CA THR A 164 8.89 9.57 14.95
C THR A 164 9.89 8.43 14.78
N SER A 165 9.70 7.33 15.50
CA SER A 165 10.61 6.18 15.42
C SER A 165 10.77 5.74 13.97
N GLY A 166 12.02 5.77 13.49
CA GLY A 166 12.34 5.41 12.12
C GLY A 166 12.10 6.46 11.05
N TYR A 167 11.72 7.66 11.44
CA TYR A 167 11.64 8.79 10.55
C TYR A 167 12.77 9.76 10.90
N THR A 168 13.84 9.69 10.12
CA THR A 168 14.96 10.65 10.17
C THR A 168 15.14 11.23 8.78
N PRO A 169 14.23 12.12 8.35
CA PRO A 169 14.31 12.66 7.02
C PRO A 169 15.60 13.45 6.80
N PRO A 170 16.30 13.23 5.68
CA PRO A 170 17.42 14.07 5.33
C PRO A 170 16.89 15.48 5.06
N GLY A 171 17.49 16.48 5.72
CA GLY A 171 17.22 17.90 5.50
C GLY A 171 15.88 18.44 6.04
N ASN A 172 14.81 17.64 6.10
CA ASN A 172 13.52 18.10 6.60
C ASN A 172 13.45 18.02 8.14
N THR A 173 12.96 19.06 8.81
CA THR A 173 12.75 19.06 10.27
C THR A 173 11.28 19.24 10.66
N GLN A 174 10.41 19.38 9.67
CA GLN A 174 9.00 19.69 9.82
C GLN A 174 8.14 18.41 9.89
N THR A 175 6.90 18.60 10.31
CA THR A 175 5.88 17.55 10.30
C THR A 175 5.31 17.35 8.90
N PHE A 176 5.37 16.11 8.42
CA PHE A 176 4.62 15.62 7.27
C PHE A 176 3.28 15.09 7.75
N THR A 177 2.23 15.88 7.58
CA THR A 177 0.90 15.59 8.15
C THR A 177 0.06 14.81 7.18
N MET A 178 -0.61 13.77 7.67
CA MET A 178 -1.65 13.09 6.90
C MET A 178 -2.83 13.96 6.55
N GLY A 179 -3.48 13.63 5.43
CA GLY A 179 -4.92 13.85 5.31
C GLY A 179 -5.70 12.79 6.09
N SER A 180 -6.60 12.10 5.40
CA SER A 180 -7.33 10.93 5.91
C SER A 180 -6.45 9.67 5.85
N LEU A 181 -6.82 8.61 6.57
CA LEU A 181 -6.22 7.29 6.37
C LEU A 181 -6.30 6.88 4.88
N PRO A 182 -5.30 6.14 4.35
CA PRO A 182 -5.36 5.67 2.99
C PRO A 182 -6.62 4.86 2.78
N SER A 183 -7.24 5.08 1.63
CA SER A 183 -8.49 4.43 1.27
C SER A 183 -8.49 4.07 -0.20
N ILE A 184 -9.18 2.98 -0.50
CA ILE A 184 -9.63 2.62 -1.84
C ILE A 184 -11.14 2.47 -1.73
N THR A 185 -11.86 2.93 -2.73
CA THR A 185 -13.28 2.66 -2.79
C THR A 185 -13.75 2.51 -4.21
N VAL A 186 -14.77 1.69 -4.33
CA VAL A 186 -15.34 1.28 -5.59
C VAL A 186 -16.86 1.46 -5.54
N ALA A 187 -17.45 1.95 -6.62
CA ALA A 187 -18.89 1.89 -6.86
C ALA A 187 -19.19 1.62 -8.32
N ALA A 188 -20.45 1.35 -8.63
CA ALA A 188 -20.91 1.30 -10.02
C ALA A 188 -20.76 2.67 -10.71
N HIS A 189 -20.23 2.66 -11.94
CA HIS A 189 -20.21 3.84 -12.80
C HIS A 189 -21.54 4.00 -13.55
N ALA A 190 -21.98 5.24 -13.77
CA ALA A 190 -23.20 5.51 -14.51
C ALA A 190 -23.00 5.15 -16.00
N GLY A 191 -23.77 4.19 -16.50
CA GLY A 191 -23.65 3.70 -17.88
C GLY A 191 -22.81 2.42 -18.05
N GLY A 192 -22.35 1.81 -16.94
CA GLY A 192 -21.58 0.56 -16.94
C GLY A 192 -20.14 0.76 -16.46
N GLY A 193 -19.55 -0.29 -15.86
CA GLY A 193 -18.21 -0.26 -15.28
C GLY A 193 -18.18 0.14 -13.79
N LEU A 194 -16.98 0.41 -13.29
CA LEU A 194 -16.74 0.78 -11.89
C LEU A 194 -16.06 2.15 -11.78
N ASP A 195 -16.56 2.99 -10.88
CA ASP A 195 -15.87 4.16 -10.37
C ASP A 195 -14.92 3.72 -9.26
N LEU A 196 -13.69 4.19 -9.32
CA LEU A 196 -12.66 3.96 -8.32
C LEU A 196 -12.16 5.29 -7.77
N TYR A 197 -11.88 5.32 -6.48
CA TYR A 197 -11.04 6.34 -5.88
C TYR A 197 -10.04 5.73 -4.93
N ALA A 198 -8.83 6.28 -4.94
CA ALA A 198 -7.83 5.95 -3.96
C ALA A 198 -7.19 7.23 -3.42
N SER A 199 -6.85 7.23 -2.13
CA SER A 199 -6.08 8.30 -1.54
C SER A 199 -4.96 7.73 -0.70
N LEU A 200 -3.76 8.30 -0.82
CA LEU A 200 -2.62 7.90 0.02
C LEU A 200 -1.67 9.08 0.24
N ASN A 201 -0.93 9.04 1.33
CA ASN A 201 0.31 9.79 1.45
C ASN A 201 1.45 8.80 1.67
N ALA A 202 2.61 9.11 1.11
CA ALA A 202 3.78 8.26 1.25
C ALA A 202 4.99 9.11 1.55
N TYR A 203 5.86 8.52 2.36
CA TYR A 203 7.22 8.99 2.56
C TYR A 203 8.15 7.82 2.32
N ILE A 204 9.22 8.06 1.57
CA ILE A 204 10.31 7.10 1.40
C ILE A 204 11.59 7.80 1.81
N ASN A 205 12.28 7.24 2.80
CA ASN A 205 13.51 7.84 3.30
C ASN A 205 14.59 7.86 2.24
N THR A 206 14.84 6.73 1.58
CA THR A 206 15.87 6.65 0.55
C THR A 206 15.58 5.53 -0.45
N LEU A 207 15.79 5.80 -1.73
CA LEU A 207 16.00 4.82 -2.78
C LEU A 207 17.46 4.92 -3.22
N GLU A 208 18.20 3.82 -3.15
CA GLU A 208 19.64 3.82 -3.33
C GLU A 208 20.08 2.59 -4.10
N TYR A 209 20.91 2.80 -5.11
CA TYR A 209 21.61 1.76 -5.82
C TYR A 209 23.11 2.04 -5.76
N ARG A 210 23.89 1.13 -5.20
CA ARG A 210 25.36 1.28 -5.14
C ARG A 210 25.98 0.43 -6.22
N PHE A 211 26.65 1.08 -7.18
CA PHE A 211 27.39 0.40 -8.23
C PHE A 211 28.65 -0.23 -7.64
N ARG A 212 29.19 -1.28 -8.27
CA ARG A 212 30.47 -1.85 -7.82
C ARG A 212 31.65 -0.87 -8.03
N PRO A 213 32.53 -0.63 -7.03
CA PRO A 213 32.50 -1.14 -5.66
C PRO A 213 31.33 -0.54 -4.86
N ALA A 214 30.52 -1.41 -4.23
CA ALA A 214 29.21 -1.06 -3.66
C ALA A 214 29.32 -0.28 -2.34
N ASP A 215 29.87 0.92 -2.43
CA ASP A 215 30.04 1.86 -1.33
C ASP A 215 29.41 3.22 -1.66
N SER A 216 29.40 4.11 -0.67
CA SER A 216 28.75 5.41 -0.79
C SER A 216 29.46 6.40 -1.72
N SER A 217 30.63 6.04 -2.26
CA SER A 217 31.34 6.87 -3.23
C SER A 217 30.82 6.68 -4.66
N ASN A 218 30.17 5.54 -4.93
CA ASN A 218 29.72 5.13 -6.26
C ASN A 218 28.25 4.69 -6.23
N GLU A 219 27.35 5.65 -6.03
CA GLU A 219 25.94 5.38 -5.80
C GLU A 219 25.02 6.27 -6.65
N PHE A 220 23.83 5.76 -6.92
CA PHE A 220 22.66 6.53 -7.31
C PHE A 220 21.75 6.59 -6.09
N LYS A 221 21.44 7.79 -5.58
CA LYS A 221 20.65 7.94 -4.36
C LYS A 221 19.61 9.03 -4.49
N VAL A 222 18.37 8.70 -4.13
CA VAL A 222 17.25 9.62 -4.05
C VAL A 222 16.75 9.60 -2.61
N SER A 223 16.85 10.74 -1.93
CA SER A 223 16.63 10.85 -0.49
C SER A 223 15.46 11.78 -0.16
N GLY A 224 14.70 11.42 0.86
CA GLY A 224 13.56 12.19 1.36
C GLY A 224 12.49 12.41 0.30
N ILE A 225 11.84 11.33 -0.15
CA ILE A 225 10.77 11.39 -1.15
C ILE A 225 9.44 11.52 -0.42
N TYR A 226 8.74 12.62 -0.66
CA TYR A 226 7.46 12.94 -0.05
C TYR A 226 6.38 13.00 -1.11
N ALA A 227 5.25 12.37 -0.83
CA ALA A 227 4.14 12.26 -1.76
C ALA A 227 2.83 12.58 -1.01
N CYS A 228 2.22 13.72 -1.28
CA CYS A 228 1.00 14.20 -0.59
C CYS A 228 0.13 15.09 -1.49
N GLN A 229 -0.94 15.67 -0.96
CA GLN A 229 -1.80 16.55 -1.76
C GLN A 229 -1.07 17.85 -2.13
N SER A 230 -0.51 18.52 -1.13
CA SER A 230 0.10 19.84 -1.28
C SER A 230 1.26 20.03 -0.31
N PHE A 231 2.21 20.88 -0.69
CA PHE A 231 3.27 21.36 0.19
C PHE A 231 3.16 22.87 0.41
N THR A 232 3.64 23.30 1.57
CA THR A 232 4.06 24.68 1.81
C THR A 232 5.56 24.69 2.11
N GLY A 233 6.15 25.89 2.18
CA GLY A 233 7.59 26.07 2.34
C GLY A 233 8.34 26.15 1.02
N THR A 234 9.54 26.72 1.08
CA THR A 234 10.39 27.04 -0.06
C THR A 234 11.00 25.77 -0.65
N VAL A 235 10.88 25.59 -1.97
CA VAL A 235 11.32 24.37 -2.67
C VAL A 235 12.81 24.12 -2.43
N GLU A 236 13.63 25.14 -2.46
CA GLU A 236 15.09 25.07 -2.33
C GLU A 236 15.53 24.67 -0.91
N TYR A 237 14.64 24.75 0.09
CA TYR A 237 14.95 24.49 1.50
C TYR A 237 14.05 23.40 2.08
N PRO A 238 14.43 22.11 1.94
CA PRO A 238 13.67 20.98 2.47
C PRO A 238 13.34 21.06 3.97
N SER A 239 14.18 21.76 4.74
CA SER A 239 13.96 22.04 6.16
C SER A 239 12.69 22.84 6.46
N THR A 240 12.07 23.43 5.44
CA THR A 240 10.84 24.23 5.53
C THR A 240 9.60 23.53 4.98
N TRP A 241 9.75 22.34 4.39
CA TRP A 241 8.66 21.67 3.68
C TRP A 241 7.63 21.10 4.65
N VAL A 242 6.41 21.62 4.59
CA VAL A 242 5.27 21.07 5.32
C VAL A 242 4.30 20.45 4.31
N GLY A 243 4.25 19.12 4.29
CA GLY A 243 3.31 18.35 3.47
C GLY A 243 1.98 18.14 4.18
N SER A 244 0.88 18.22 3.43
CA SER A 244 -0.48 18.01 3.92
C SER A 244 -1.35 17.28 2.90
N GLY A 245 -2.34 16.54 3.40
CA GLY A 245 -3.33 15.83 2.60
C GLY A 245 -2.79 14.60 1.88
N ASN A 246 -3.67 13.91 1.15
CA ASN A 246 -3.33 12.71 0.38
C ASN A 246 -3.24 13.02 -1.11
N LEU A 247 -2.29 12.38 -1.81
CA LEU A 247 -2.41 12.15 -3.25
C LEU A 247 -3.73 11.44 -3.53
N ARG A 248 -4.36 11.77 -4.64
CA ARG A 248 -5.65 11.19 -5.03
C ARG A 248 -5.58 10.59 -6.41
N ILE A 249 -6.12 9.39 -6.56
CA ILE A 249 -6.49 8.78 -7.83
C ILE A 249 -8.00 8.86 -7.93
N GLY A 250 -8.51 9.57 -8.92
CA GLY A 250 -9.94 9.87 -9.04
C GLY A 250 -10.49 10.73 -7.91
N ASN A 251 -11.77 11.08 -8.03
CA ASN A 251 -12.53 11.88 -7.08
C ASN A 251 -11.84 13.22 -6.68
N PHE A 252 -11.43 13.98 -7.69
CA PHE A 252 -10.98 15.36 -7.50
C PHE A 252 -11.55 16.28 -8.58
N ALA A 253 -11.79 17.53 -8.17
CA ALA A 253 -12.24 18.58 -9.06
C ALA A 253 -11.09 19.00 -9.98
N TYR A 254 -11.36 19.00 -11.28
CA TYR A 254 -10.45 19.54 -12.29
C TYR A 254 -11.12 20.71 -13.00
N ASN A 255 -10.40 21.83 -13.09
CA ASN A 255 -10.84 22.99 -13.84
C ASN A 255 -10.31 22.89 -15.27
N THR A 256 -11.18 22.63 -16.24
CA THR A 256 -10.82 22.88 -17.65
C THR A 256 -10.93 24.38 -17.88
N SER A 257 -9.86 25.12 -17.64
CA SER A 257 -9.71 26.44 -18.24
C SER A 257 -9.42 26.22 -19.72
N TYR A 258 -10.49 26.14 -20.52
CA TYR A 258 -10.33 26.29 -21.96
C TYR A 258 -9.75 27.68 -22.18
N ALA A 259 -8.53 27.71 -22.71
CA ALA A 259 -8.00 28.95 -23.23
C ALA A 259 -9.06 29.49 -24.20
N TYR A 260 -9.52 30.72 -23.94
CA TYR A 260 -10.45 31.50 -24.76
C TYR A 260 -11.95 31.04 -24.67
N SER A 261 -12.71 31.74 -23.82
CA SER A 261 -14.14 32.09 -23.97
C SER A 261 -15.32 31.19 -23.51
N LEU A 262 -15.15 30.12 -22.72
CA LEU A 262 -16.31 29.27 -22.31
C LEU A 262 -16.54 29.11 -20.79
N GLY A 263 -15.94 29.96 -19.96
CA GLY A 263 -16.09 29.87 -18.51
C GLY A 263 -15.37 28.67 -17.91
N SER A 264 -15.15 28.71 -16.60
CA SER A 264 -14.53 27.62 -15.85
C SER A 264 -15.56 26.52 -15.61
N ILE A 265 -15.45 25.39 -16.30
CA ILE A 265 -16.21 24.18 -15.97
C ILE A 265 -15.36 23.35 -15.02
N THR A 266 -15.87 23.12 -13.81
CA THR A 266 -15.29 22.18 -12.84
C THR A 266 -15.91 20.81 -13.08
N THR A 267 -15.11 19.86 -13.58
CA THR A 267 -15.52 18.46 -13.73
C THR A 267 -14.81 17.61 -12.69
N THR A 268 -15.54 16.77 -11.97
CA THR A 268 -14.92 15.74 -11.12
C THR A 268 -14.38 14.63 -12.01
N LEU A 269 -13.08 14.35 -11.91
CA LEU A 269 -12.47 13.22 -12.60
C LEU A 269 -12.56 12.00 -11.70
N TYR A 270 -13.23 10.95 -12.18
CA TYR A 270 -13.25 9.64 -11.53
C TYR A 270 -12.22 8.72 -12.19
N ALA A 271 -11.60 7.86 -11.40
CA ALA A 271 -10.93 6.72 -11.98
C ALA A 271 -12.00 5.72 -12.41
N SER A 272 -11.86 5.15 -13.60
CA SER A 272 -12.84 4.25 -14.17
C SER A 272 -12.20 2.94 -14.55
N MET A 273 -12.92 1.86 -14.32
CA MET A 273 -12.57 0.53 -14.78
C MET A 273 -13.70 0.01 -15.65
N ASP A 274 -13.36 -0.44 -16.85
CA ASP A 274 -14.29 -1.05 -17.78
C ASP A 274 -13.72 -2.38 -18.28
N VAL A 275 -14.61 -3.36 -18.50
CA VAL A 275 -14.28 -4.67 -19.05
C VAL A 275 -15.15 -4.87 -20.28
N GLY A 276 -14.51 -5.09 -21.43
CA GLY A 276 -15.20 -5.26 -22.69
C GLY A 276 -14.54 -6.31 -23.57
N THR A 277 -15.33 -6.96 -24.43
CA THR A 277 -14.80 -7.88 -25.44
C THR A 277 -14.87 -7.23 -26.80
N SER A 278 -13.74 -7.20 -27.52
CA SER A 278 -13.65 -6.70 -28.89
C SER A 278 -12.74 -7.58 -29.73
N GLY A 279 -13.19 -7.99 -30.91
CA GLY A 279 -12.41 -8.87 -31.80
C GLY A 279 -11.99 -10.21 -31.15
N GLY A 280 -12.84 -10.77 -30.30
CA GLY A 280 -12.58 -12.04 -29.59
C GLY A 280 -11.61 -11.93 -28.41
N LYS A 281 -11.09 -10.74 -28.08
CA LYS A 281 -10.26 -10.49 -26.91
C LYS A 281 -11.04 -9.74 -25.85
N THR A 282 -10.86 -10.12 -24.60
CA THR A 282 -11.37 -9.41 -23.43
C THR A 282 -10.33 -8.43 -22.95
N TYR A 283 -10.73 -7.18 -22.82
CA TYR A 283 -9.91 -6.07 -22.36
C TYR A 283 -10.38 -5.62 -20.98
N LEU A 284 -9.42 -5.30 -20.12
CA LEU A 284 -9.61 -4.50 -18.93
C LEU A 284 -8.99 -3.13 -19.19
N CYS A 285 -9.83 -2.09 -19.21
CA CYS A 285 -9.42 -0.72 -19.46
C CYS A 285 -9.56 0.09 -18.17
N LEU A 286 -8.44 0.64 -17.70
CA LEU A 286 -8.37 1.51 -16.54
C LEU A 286 -8.04 2.92 -17.00
N ASN A 287 -8.76 3.91 -16.49
CA ASN A 287 -8.32 5.30 -16.52
C ASN A 287 -8.11 5.77 -15.09
N LEU A 288 -6.89 6.15 -14.73
CA LEU A 288 -6.47 6.49 -13.37
C LEU A 288 -6.00 7.95 -13.28
N PRO A 289 -6.91 8.95 -13.40
CA PRO A 289 -6.53 10.34 -13.21
C PRO A 289 -5.94 10.53 -11.81
N LEU A 290 -4.88 11.32 -11.69
CA LEU A 290 -4.13 11.50 -10.45
C LEU A 290 -3.86 12.98 -10.17
N THR A 291 -3.92 13.37 -8.90
CA THR A 291 -3.50 14.71 -8.46
C THR A 291 -2.72 14.68 -7.15
N GLY A 292 -1.81 15.63 -7.01
CA GLY A 292 -1.12 15.96 -5.77
C GLY A 292 0.28 16.49 -6.05
N SER A 293 1.18 16.28 -5.11
CA SER A 293 2.51 16.87 -5.12
C SER A 293 3.55 15.84 -4.71
N ILE A 294 4.72 15.90 -5.33
CA ILE A 294 5.87 15.07 -5.00
C ILE A 294 7.07 15.98 -4.81
N ARG A 295 7.74 15.87 -3.67
CA ARG A 295 9.02 16.54 -3.43
C ARG A 295 10.08 15.53 -3.03
N VAL A 296 11.31 15.78 -3.45
CA VAL A 296 12.49 14.93 -3.21
C VAL A 296 13.56 15.82 -2.61
N ASN A 297 13.96 15.56 -1.37
CA ASN A 297 14.93 16.39 -0.65
C ASN A 297 16.25 16.48 -1.39
N ASP A 298 16.75 15.36 -1.90
CA ASP A 298 18.00 15.33 -2.63
C ASP A 298 18.05 14.20 -3.64
N PHE A 299 18.63 14.47 -4.79
CA PHE A 299 18.92 13.52 -5.84
C PHE A 299 20.43 13.57 -6.11
N GLN A 300 21.11 12.46 -5.84
CA GLN A 300 22.55 12.31 -5.96
C GLN A 300 22.90 11.27 -7.02
N MET A 301 23.83 11.64 -7.89
CA MET A 301 24.58 10.73 -8.74
C MET A 301 26.02 10.83 -8.27
N ASP A 302 26.46 9.83 -7.51
CA ASP A 302 27.71 9.72 -6.77
C ASP A 302 27.86 10.63 -5.52
N SER A 303 28.98 10.46 -4.81
CA SER A 303 29.30 11.19 -3.57
C SER A 303 29.59 12.68 -3.74
N THR A 304 29.71 13.16 -4.98
CA THR A 304 30.13 14.52 -5.32
C THR A 304 29.08 15.27 -6.13
N GLY A 305 28.19 14.57 -6.83
CA GLY A 305 27.13 15.15 -7.66
C GLY A 305 25.76 15.12 -6.96
N SER A 306 25.31 16.26 -6.45
CA SER A 306 23.91 16.47 -6.03
C SER A 306 23.23 17.43 -7.00
N PHE A 307 22.03 17.05 -7.44
CA PHE A 307 21.11 17.93 -8.18
C PHE A 307 20.24 18.77 -7.24
N GLY A 308 20.35 18.54 -5.93
CA GLY A 308 19.59 19.21 -4.89
C GLY A 308 18.12 18.81 -4.84
N PRO A 309 17.29 19.62 -4.16
CA PRO A 309 15.88 19.35 -4.00
C PRO A 309 15.10 19.47 -5.31
N ILE A 310 14.17 18.54 -5.53
CA ILE A 310 13.27 18.53 -6.68
C ILE A 310 11.83 18.62 -6.16
N ALA A 311 11.02 19.48 -6.76
CA ALA A 311 9.60 19.59 -6.43
C ALA A 311 8.72 19.58 -7.68
N VAL A 312 7.66 18.79 -7.62
CA VAL A 312 6.55 18.80 -8.56
C VAL A 312 5.28 19.00 -7.74
N ASP A 313 4.84 20.25 -7.60
CA ASP A 313 3.68 20.59 -6.80
C ASP A 313 2.43 20.79 -7.67
N GLY A 314 1.27 20.41 -7.15
CA GLY A 314 -0.02 20.63 -7.80
C GLY A 314 -0.19 19.87 -9.12
N MET A 315 0.54 18.77 -9.31
CA MET A 315 0.42 17.91 -10.47
C MET A 315 -1.03 17.45 -10.64
N THR A 316 -1.52 17.51 -11.88
CA THR A 316 -2.82 16.94 -12.25
C THR A 316 -2.70 16.21 -13.57
N MET A 317 -2.87 14.89 -13.51
CA MET A 317 -2.90 13.99 -14.66
C MET A 317 -4.36 13.61 -14.95
N ARG A 318 -4.89 14.08 -16.08
CA ARG A 318 -6.29 13.83 -16.46
C ARG A 318 -6.53 12.41 -16.97
N MET A 319 -5.53 11.80 -17.60
CA MET A 319 -5.64 10.46 -18.17
C MET A 319 -4.37 9.68 -17.91
N VAL A 320 -4.52 8.54 -17.24
CA VAL A 320 -3.50 7.49 -17.13
C VAL A 320 -4.20 6.21 -17.55
N LYS A 321 -4.01 5.82 -18.81
CA LYS A 321 -4.72 4.68 -19.40
C LYS A 321 -3.87 3.43 -19.30
N VAL A 322 -4.42 2.39 -18.67
CA VAL A 322 -3.84 1.05 -18.67
C VAL A 322 -4.83 0.12 -19.34
N THR A 323 -4.39 -0.57 -20.39
CA THR A 323 -5.19 -1.57 -21.09
C THR A 323 -4.50 -2.91 -20.98
N LEU A 324 -5.18 -3.84 -20.32
CA LEU A 324 -4.76 -5.24 -20.23
C LEU A 324 -5.68 -6.05 -21.15
N TYR A 325 -5.16 -7.09 -21.77
CA TYR A 325 -5.95 -8.00 -22.60
C TYR A 325 -5.50 -9.44 -22.39
N ASN A 326 -6.43 -10.39 -22.57
CA ASN A 326 -6.06 -11.79 -22.64
C ASN A 326 -5.32 -12.07 -23.95
N ILE A 327 -4.24 -12.84 -23.86
CA ILE A 327 -3.49 -13.35 -25.01
C ILE A 327 -4.24 -14.53 -25.60
#